data_AF-A0A9X7XYY8-F1
#
_entry.id   AF-A0A9X7XYY8-F1
#
_cell.length_a   1.000
_cell.length_b   1.000
_cell.length_c   1.000
_cell.angle_alpha   90.00
_cell.angle_beta   90.00
_cell.angle_gamma   90.00
#
_symmetry.space_group_name_H-M   'P 1'
#
loop_
_entity.id
_entity.type
_entity.pdbx_description
1 polymer ?
#
loop_
_entity_poly.entity_id
_entity_poly.type
_entity_poly.pdbx_seq_one_letter_code
_entity_poly.pdbx_strand_id
1 'polypeptide(L)'
;MINMAPTITDTAVLLIVVILLFFGASKLPEIFRSLGRATGEFKKGQLEAELELAQMQQQLSQQNKSDELVKKIEELQKQIEELKKQQQSK
;
A
#
# COMPACT_ATOMS: atom_id res chain seq x y z
N MET A 1 -56.99 16.08 -18.68
CA MET A 1 -55.71 16.77 -18.45
C MET A 1 -54.79 15.82 -17.72
N ILE A 2 -53.78 15.25 -18.38
CA ILE A 2 -52.74 14.46 -17.70
C ILE A 2 -51.54 15.40 -17.58
N ASN A 3 -51.34 15.95 -16.38
CA ASN A 3 -50.10 16.64 -16.06
C ASN A 3 -49.17 15.61 -15.41
N MET A 4 -48.33 14.96 -16.22
CA MET A 4 -47.28 14.09 -15.70
C MET A 4 -46.05 14.97 -15.46
N ALA A 5 -45.79 15.29 -14.20
CA ALA A 5 -44.54 15.95 -13.83
C ALA A 5 -43.37 15.03 -14.22
N PRO A 6 -42.31 15.55 -14.86
CA PRO A 6 -41.17 14.72 -15.23
C PRO A 6 -40.55 14.12 -13.98
N THR A 7 -40.43 12.79 -13.96
CA THR A 7 -39.82 12.08 -12.85
C THR A 7 -38.30 12.12 -12.98
N ILE A 8 -37.60 11.88 -11.86
CA ILE A 8 -36.12 11.78 -11.85
C ILE A 8 -35.64 10.68 -12.82
N THR A 9 -36.45 9.64 -13.03
CA THR A 9 -36.15 8.58 -13.99
C THR A 9 -36.19 9.11 -15.42
N ASP A 10 -37.18 9.92 -15.78
CA ASP A 10 -37.33 10.47 -17.14
C ASP A 10 -36.16 11.40 -17.49
N THR A 11 -35.71 12.22 -16.53
CA THR A 11 -34.56 13.11 -16.73
C THR A 11 -33.24 12.34 -16.83
N ALA A 12 -33.06 11.28 -16.03
CA ALA A 12 -31.87 10.43 -16.11
C ALA A 12 -31.78 9.71 -17.48
N VAL A 13 -32.90 9.18 -17.98
CA VAL A 13 -32.95 8.54 -19.31
C VAL A 13 -32.62 9.54 -20.41
N LEU A 14 -33.22 10.73 -20.39
CA LEU A 14 -32.93 11.77 -21.37
C LEU A 14 -31.44 12.15 -21.39
N LEU A 15 -30.82 12.28 -20.21
CA LEU A 15 -29.42 12.64 -20.07
C LEU A 15 -28.50 11.54 -20.63
N ILE A 16 -28.81 10.27 -20.35
CA ILE A 16 -28.08 9.13 -20.94
C ILE A 16 -28.21 9.15 -22.47
N VAL A 17 -29.42 9.34 -23.01
CA VAL A 17 -29.63 9.40 -24.46
C VAL A 17 -28.82 10.53 -25.09
N VAL A 18 -28.80 11.73 -24.49
CA VAL A 18 -27.99 12.86 -24.94
C VAL A 18 -26.51 12.48 -24.98
N ILE A 19 -25.96 11.91 -23.90
CA ILE A 19 -24.56 11.44 -23.85
C ILE A 19 -24.30 10.41 -24.95
N LEU A 20 -25.21 9.47 -25.16
CA LEU A 20 -25.07 8.43 -26.19
C LEU A 20 -25.12 9.00 -27.61
N LEU A 21 -25.88 10.08 -27.87
CA LEU A 21 -25.92 10.72 -29.17
C LEU A 21 -24.63 11.49 -29.48
N PHE A 22 -24.06 12.19 -28.49
CA PHE A 22 -22.82 12.96 -28.69
C PHE A 22 -21.57 12.09 -28.70
N PHE A 23 -21.49 11.09 -27.81
CA PHE A 23 -20.29 10.28 -27.62
C PHE A 23 -20.40 8.87 -28.23
N GLY A 24 -21.61 8.38 -28.50
CA GLY A 24 -21.86 7.03 -28.99
C GLY A 24 -21.98 5.99 -27.87
N ALA A 25 -22.77 4.94 -28.13
CA ALA A 25 -22.98 3.81 -27.20
C ALA A 25 -21.70 3.04 -26.85
N SER A 26 -20.65 3.12 -27.68
CA SER A 26 -19.37 2.44 -27.45
C SER A 26 -18.49 3.10 -26.38
N LYS A 27 -18.71 4.40 -26.08
CA LYS A 27 -17.84 5.13 -25.14
C LYS A 27 -18.04 4.74 -23.68
N LEU A 28 -19.25 4.41 -23.27
CA LEU A 28 -19.52 3.94 -21.90
C LEU A 28 -18.75 2.64 -21.59
N PRO A 29 -18.84 1.56 -22.38
CA PRO A 29 -18.03 0.36 -22.19
C PRO A 29 -16.52 0.61 -22.20
N GLU A 30 -16.04 1.52 -23.05
CA GLU A 30 -14.62 1.87 -23.17
C GLU A 30 -14.10 2.53 -21.88
N ILE A 31 -14.85 3.50 -21.33
CA ILE A 31 -14.51 4.19 -20.07
C ILE A 31 -14.53 3.20 -18.90
N PHE A 32 -15.53 2.32 -18.81
CA PHE A 32 -15.56 1.31 -17.74
C PHE A 32 -14.38 0.34 -17.84
N ARG A 33 -13.98 -0.06 -19.06
CA ARG A 33 -12.81 -0.92 -19.26
C ARG A 33 -11.51 -0.21 -18.89
N SER A 34 -11.32 1.04 -19.31
CA SER A 34 -10.09 1.80 -19.01
C SER A 34 -9.99 2.11 -17.52
N LEU A 35 -11.09 2.54 -16.89
CA LEU A 35 -11.17 2.79 -15.46
C LEU A 35 -10.95 1.51 -14.65
N GLY A 36 -11.53 0.39 -15.09
CA GLY A 36 -11.34 -0.92 -14.47
C GLY A 36 -9.87 -1.37 -14.53
N ARG A 37 -9.20 -1.19 -15.67
CA ARG A 37 -7.76 -1.45 -15.81
C ARG A 37 -6.92 -0.55 -14.90
N ALA A 38 -7.17 0.76 -14.93
CA ALA A 38 -6.44 1.72 -14.10
C ALA A 38 -6.61 1.40 -12.60
N THR A 39 -7.83 1.07 -12.17
CA THR A 39 -8.10 0.67 -10.78
C THR A 39 -7.42 -0.65 -10.42
N GLY A 40 -7.37 -1.60 -11.35
CA GLY A 40 -6.67 -2.88 -11.18
C GLY A 40 -5.17 -2.70 -10.97
N GLU A 41 -4.52 -1.97 -11.87
CA GLU A 41 -3.08 -1.67 -11.77
C GLU A 41 -2.76 -0.84 -10.52
N PHE A 42 -3.62 0.12 -10.17
CA PHE A 42 -3.45 0.90 -8.93
C PHE A 42 -3.54 0.05 -7.66
N LYS A 43 -4.49 -0.90 -7.60
CA LYS A 43 -4.58 -1.84 -6.47
C LYS A 43 -3.37 -2.78 -6.41
N LYS A 44 -2.90 -3.25 -7.56
CA LYS A 44 -1.70 -4.09 -7.64
C LYS A 44 -0.46 -3.33 -7.14
N GLY A 45 -0.26 -2.10 -7.61
CA GLY A 45 0.85 -1.25 -7.17
C GLY A 45 0.79 -0.91 -5.68
N GLN A 46 -0.40 -0.68 -5.12
CA GLN A 46 -0.56 -0.51 -3.67
C GLN A 46 -0.12 -1.75 -2.89
N LEU A 47 -0.54 -2.95 -3.31
CA LEU A 47 -0.17 -4.20 -2.63
C LEU A 47 1.35 -4.44 -2.71
N GLU A 48 1.96 -4.20 -3.87
CA GLU A 48 3.40 -4.31 -4.05
C GLU A 48 4.16 -3.32 -3.14
N ALA A 49 3.69 -2.07 -3.05
CA ALA A 49 4.27 -1.07 -2.16
C ALA A 49 4.13 -1.44 -0.67
N GLU A 50 2.98 -1.97 -0.25
CA GLU A 50 2.78 -2.45 1.13
C GLU A 50 3.75 -3.60 1.48
N LEU A 51 3.93 -4.55 0.56
CA LEU A 51 4.87 -5.66 0.73
C LEU A 51 6.32 -5.16 0.81
N GLU A 52 6.71 -4.21 -0.04
CA GLU A 52 8.05 -3.63 -0.02
C GLU A 52 8.31 -2.88 1.30
N LEU A 53 7.34 -2.09 1.78
CA LEU A 53 7.43 -1.40 3.07
C LEU A 53 7.55 -2.40 4.24
N ALA A 54 6.78 -3.48 4.22
CA ALA A 54 6.87 -4.53 5.24
C ALA A 54 8.24 -5.22 5.24
N GLN A 55 8.80 -5.50 4.06
CA GLN A 55 10.14 -6.07 3.92
C GLN A 55 11.22 -5.11 4.45
N MET A 56 11.14 -3.82 4.11
CA MET A 56 12.06 -2.81 4.62
C MET A 56 12.01 -2.70 6.15
N GLN A 57 10.81 -2.68 6.75
CA GLN A 57 10.67 -2.70 8.22
C GLN A 57 11.27 -3.95 8.85
N GLN A 58 11.09 -5.11 8.23
CA GLN A 58 11.68 -6.34 8.72
C GLN A 58 13.22 -6.28 8.65
N GLN A 59 13.79 -5.80 7.54
CA GLN A 59 15.23 -5.63 7.37
C GLN A 59 15.82 -4.68 8.42
N LEU A 60 15.19 -3.52 8.64
CA LEU A 60 15.61 -2.57 9.67
C LEU A 60 15.54 -3.17 11.08
N SER A 61 14.49 -3.94 11.38
CA SER A 61 14.35 -4.63 12.67
C SER A 61 15.44 -5.70 12.87
N GLN A 62 15.83 -6.38 11.79
CA GLN A 62 16.86 -7.41 11.82
C GLN A 62 18.26 -6.79 11.97
N GLN A 63 18.52 -5.69 11.28
CA GLN A 63 19.76 -4.92 11.42
C GLN A 63 19.93 -4.38 12.84
N ASN A 64 18.89 -3.76 13.42
CA ASN A 64 18.93 -3.27 14.80
C ASN A 64 19.24 -4.39 15.81
N LYS A 65 18.67 -5.59 15.62
CA LYS A 65 18.98 -6.76 16.45
C LYS A 65 20.43 -7.20 16.31
N SER A 66 20.97 -7.21 15.09
CA SER A 66 22.38 -7.53 14.85
C SER A 66 23.31 -6.54 15.55
N ASP A 67 23.04 -5.24 15.44
CA ASP A 67 23.84 -4.19 16.09
C ASP A 67 23.79 -4.29 17.62
N GLU A 68 22.62 -4.62 18.18
CA GLU A 68 22.46 -4.87 19.63
C GLU A 68 23.27 -6.09 20.09
N LEU A 69 23.22 -7.19 19.33
CA LEU A 69 23.99 -8.40 19.65
C LEU A 69 25.50 -8.14 19.61
N VAL A 70 25.99 -7.35 18.64
CA VAL A 70 27.40 -6.97 18.54
C VAL A 70 27.84 -6.18 19.78
N LYS A 71 27.07 -5.17 20.19
CA LYS A 71 27.36 -4.40 21.41
C LYS A 71 27.41 -5.28 22.66
N LYS A 72 26.48 -6.25 22.76
CA LYS A 72 26.42 -7.18 23.89
C LYS A 72 27.64 -8.11 23.93
N ILE A 73 28.13 -8.56 22.78
CA ILE A 73 29.36 -9.36 22.67
C ILE A 73 30.57 -8.53 23.12
N GLU A 74 30.70 -7.29 22.66
CA GLU A 74 31.80 -6.39 23.07
C GLU A 74 31.81 -6.14 24.58
N GLU A 75 30.63 -5.93 25.19
CA GLU A 75 30.51 -5.72 26.63
C GLU A 75 30.88 -6.98 27.43
N LEU A 76 30.41 -8.16 27.00
CA LEU A 76 30.79 -9.43 27.63
C LEU A 76 32.30 -9.69 27.53
N GLN A 77 32.94 -9.36 26.40
CA GLN A 77 34.39 -9.48 26.26
C GLN A 77 35.15 -8.59 27.25
N LYS A 78 34.70 -7.34 27.46
CA LYS A 78 35.28 -6.45 28.48
C LYS A 78 35.16 -7.04 29.89
N GLN A 79 34.01 -7.60 30.23
CA GLN A 79 33.80 -8.23 31.55
C GLN A 79 34.73 -9.44 31.75
N ILE A 80 34.91 -10.28 30.72
CA ILE A 80 35.83 -11.42 30.79
C ILE A 80 37.28 -10.97 30.98
N GLU A 81 37.71 -9.92 30.25
CA GLU A 81 39.05 -9.33 30.37
C GLU A 81 39.30 -8.81 31.80
N GLU A 82 38.32 -8.12 32.38
CA GLU A 82 38.40 -7.57 33.72
C GLU A 82 38.44 -8.67 34.79
N LEU A 83 37.62 -9.71 34.66
CA LEU A 83 37.64 -10.88 35.54
C LEU A 83 38.98 -11.63 35.47
N LYS A 84 39.59 -11.76 34.29
CA LYS A 84 40.92 -12.37 34.14
C LYS A 84 42.00 -11.58 34.88
N LYS A 85 41.97 -10.24 34.80
CA LYS A 85 42.91 -9.38 35.54
C LYS A 85 42.79 -9.55 37.05
N GLN A 86 41.55 -9.69 37.56
CA GLN A 86 41.31 -9.94 38.99
C GLN A 86 41.84 -11.30 39.46
N GLN A 87 41.82 -12.33 38.62
CA GLN A 87 42.36 -13.64 38.96
C GLN A 87 43.89 -13.71 38.91
N GLN A 88 44.54 -12.89 38.07
CA GLN A 88 46.01 -12.83 37.98
C GLN A 88 46.68 -11.97 39.07
N SER A 89 45.92 -11.13 39.79
CA SER A 89 46.44 -10.31 40.90
C SER A 89 46.27 -10.94 42.29
N LYS A 90 45.79 -12.19 42.36
CA LYS A 90 45.80 -13.03 43.57
C LYS A 90 46.91 -14.07 43.47
#